data_AF-A0A1A6AFZ1-F1
#
_entry.id   AF-A0A1A6AFZ1-F1
#
_cell.length_a   1.000
_cell.length_b   1.000
_cell.length_c   1.000
_cell.angle_alpha   90.00
_cell.angle_beta   90.00
_cell.angle_gamma   90.00
#
_symmetry.space_group_name_H-M   'P 1'
#
loop_
_entity.id
_entity.type
_entity.pdbx_description
1 polymer ?
#
loop_
_entity_poly.entity_id
_entity_poly.type
_entity_poly.pdbx_seq_one_letter_code
_entity_poly.pdbx_strand_id
1 'polypeptide(L)'
;MSVEDSQLTSAFASELFDDLLEIVHPAGGSLTQNHEPIHLDFPGSVITLFLDHISTSNSSIPIMTVTEIASLLIFAEFAICDSLIDKARARLIGATKECPFELLVLASDRDDIELAKDALRVMMSIHYHHEFNISGPHEFVYNHKNVKIVNYLQRLSLAFRFALREASRRAMEIRGSKYVDGMPGRYLVDHWANTLADDFEFTKYTRAIPPIHRPVQTIYFWTQ
;
A
#
# COMPACT_ATOMS: atom_id res chain seq x y z
N MET A 1 -36.39 -20.56 15.20
CA MET A 1 -35.41 -19.95 14.28
C MET A 1 -36.21 -19.10 13.33
N SER A 2 -36.20 -17.79 13.57
CA SER A 2 -37.03 -16.80 12.90
C SER A 2 -36.40 -16.42 11.57
N VAL A 3 -37.24 -16.21 10.55
CA VAL A 3 -36.87 -15.91 9.15
C VAL A 3 -36.42 -14.44 8.97
N GLU A 4 -36.45 -13.64 10.03
CA GLU A 4 -36.16 -12.19 9.96
C GLU A 4 -34.67 -11.84 10.07
N ASP A 5 -33.80 -12.78 10.45
CA ASP A 5 -32.34 -12.51 10.54
C ASP A 5 -31.63 -12.55 9.17
N SER A 6 -32.30 -12.99 8.10
CA SER A 6 -31.71 -13.08 6.76
C SER A 6 -31.74 -11.79 5.94
N GLN A 7 -32.42 -10.72 6.41
CA GLN A 7 -32.39 -9.42 5.71
C GLN A 7 -31.24 -8.52 6.15
N LEU A 8 -30.59 -8.79 7.29
CA LEU A 8 -29.48 -7.98 7.79
C LEU A 8 -28.11 -8.33 7.16
N THR A 9 -27.99 -9.45 6.45
CA THR A 9 -26.74 -9.83 5.78
C THR A 9 -26.53 -9.10 4.44
N SER A 10 -27.59 -8.52 3.86
CA SER A 10 -27.48 -7.74 2.62
C SER A 10 -26.93 -6.32 2.85
N ALA A 11 -27.09 -5.77 4.06
CA ALA A 11 -26.59 -4.43 4.40
C ALA A 11 -25.05 -4.35 4.51
N PHE A 12 -24.36 -5.48 4.29
CA PHE A 12 -22.91 -5.57 4.20
C PHE A 12 -22.40 -5.71 2.75
N ALA A 13 -23.31 -5.82 1.78
CA ALA A 13 -22.95 -5.78 0.38
C ALA A 13 -22.38 -4.39 0.06
N SER A 14 -21.32 -4.37 -0.75
CA SER A 14 -20.63 -3.11 -1.02
C SER A 14 -21.54 -2.21 -1.86
N GLU A 15 -21.55 -0.90 -1.56
CA GLU A 15 -22.45 0.09 -2.17
C GLU A 15 -22.44 0.04 -3.71
N LEU A 16 -21.26 -0.29 -4.27
CA LEU A 16 -21.09 -0.53 -5.71
C LEU A 16 -22.03 -1.61 -6.27
N PHE A 17 -22.14 -2.76 -5.59
CA PHE A 17 -22.95 -3.87 -6.09
C PHE A 17 -24.44 -3.62 -5.89
N ASP A 18 -24.82 -2.90 -4.83
CA ASP A 18 -26.21 -2.50 -4.63
C ASP A 18 -26.67 -1.59 -5.77
N ASP A 19 -25.87 -0.55 -6.11
CA ASP A 19 -26.13 0.32 -7.26
C ASP A 19 -26.21 -0.45 -8.58
N LEU A 20 -25.27 -1.37 -8.81
CA LEU A 20 -25.23 -2.19 -10.03
C LEU A 20 -26.46 -3.11 -10.15
N LEU A 21 -26.96 -3.63 -9.03
CA LEU A 21 -28.12 -4.52 -9.01
C LEU A 21 -29.44 -3.74 -9.13
N GLU A 22 -29.54 -2.53 -8.58
CA GLU A 22 -30.72 -1.69 -8.70
C GLU A 22 -30.97 -1.20 -10.14
N ILE A 23 -29.90 -0.89 -10.89
CA ILE A 23 -29.99 -0.46 -12.30
C ILE A 23 -30.62 -1.54 -13.19
N VAL A 24 -30.52 -2.82 -12.80
CA VAL A 24 -31.00 -3.98 -13.57
C VAL A 24 -32.50 -4.23 -13.38
N HIS A 25 -33.23 -3.38 -12.64
CA HIS A 25 -34.70 -3.45 -12.54
C HIS A 25 -35.39 -2.32 -13.32
N PRO A 26 -35.34 -2.30 -14.67
CA PRO A 26 -36.20 -1.42 -15.43
C PRO A 26 -37.65 -1.92 -15.31
N ALA A 27 -38.48 -1.10 -14.67
CA ALA A 27 -39.91 -1.28 -14.57
C ALA A 27 -40.54 -1.38 -15.99
N GLY A 28 -40.68 -2.60 -16.51
CA GLY A 28 -41.58 -2.90 -17.64
C GLY A 28 -40.97 -3.31 -18.99
N GLY A 29 -39.67 -3.64 -19.10
CA GLY A 29 -39.04 -3.97 -20.39
C GLY A 29 -38.58 -5.43 -20.54
N SER A 30 -39.29 -6.22 -21.33
CA SER A 30 -38.94 -7.50 -22.00
C SER A 30 -37.73 -8.31 -21.47
N LEU A 31 -38.00 -9.56 -21.04
CA LEU A 31 -37.11 -10.60 -20.47
C LEU A 31 -35.99 -11.15 -21.40
N THR A 32 -35.57 -10.39 -22.41
CA THR A 32 -34.44 -10.75 -23.30
C THR A 32 -33.31 -9.74 -23.16
N GLN A 33 -33.07 -9.24 -21.95
CA GLN A 33 -31.91 -8.39 -21.68
C GLN A 33 -30.66 -9.26 -21.71
N ASN A 34 -29.89 -9.12 -22.78
CA ASN A 34 -28.51 -9.58 -22.84
C ASN A 34 -27.74 -8.84 -21.74
N HIS A 35 -27.57 -9.48 -20.57
CA HIS A 35 -26.71 -8.94 -19.52
C HIS A 35 -25.28 -8.93 -20.04
N GLU A 36 -24.77 -7.74 -20.32
CA GLU A 36 -23.36 -7.55 -20.64
C GLU A 36 -22.52 -7.90 -19.40
N PRO A 37 -21.50 -8.76 -19.52
CA PRO A 37 -20.62 -9.08 -18.41
C PRO A 37 -19.93 -7.83 -17.87
N ILE A 38 -19.85 -7.70 -16.54
CA ILE A 38 -19.08 -6.63 -15.91
C ILE A 38 -17.60 -6.95 -16.06
N HIS A 39 -16.88 -6.12 -16.79
CA HIS A 39 -15.44 -6.24 -16.95
C HIS A 39 -14.73 -5.56 -15.77
N LEU A 40 -14.00 -6.35 -14.98
CA LEU A 40 -13.20 -5.88 -13.86
C LEU A 40 -11.71 -6.08 -14.16
N ASP A 41 -10.92 -5.01 -14.00
CA ASP A 41 -9.47 -5.02 -14.23
C ASP A 41 -8.69 -5.57 -13.01
N PHE A 42 -9.18 -6.66 -12.42
CA PHE A 42 -8.60 -7.29 -11.24
C PHE A 42 -8.31 -8.77 -11.46
N PRO A 43 -7.29 -9.35 -10.81
CA PRO A 43 -7.06 -10.79 -10.87
C PRO A 43 -8.28 -11.56 -10.39
N GLY A 44 -8.65 -12.63 -11.11
CA GLY A 44 -9.80 -13.46 -10.74
C GLY A 44 -9.72 -14.04 -9.32
N SER A 45 -8.51 -14.32 -8.82
CA SER A 45 -8.29 -14.75 -7.43
C SER A 45 -8.68 -13.69 -6.39
N VAL A 46 -8.40 -12.41 -6.68
CA VAL A 46 -8.75 -11.29 -5.82
C VAL A 46 -10.27 -11.07 -5.83
N ILE A 47 -10.89 -11.14 -7.01
CA ILE A 47 -12.35 -11.02 -7.15
C ILE A 47 -13.05 -12.15 -6.39
N THR A 48 -12.61 -13.39 -6.58
CA THR A 48 -13.20 -14.57 -5.90
C THR A 48 -13.11 -14.40 -4.39
N LEU A 49 -11.95 -14.01 -3.87
CA LEU A 49 -11.74 -13.84 -2.44
C LEU A 49 -12.58 -12.70 -1.85
N PHE A 50 -12.75 -11.60 -2.58
CA PHE A 50 -13.67 -10.54 -2.20
C PHE A 50 -15.11 -11.05 -2.14
N LEU A 51 -15.57 -11.79 -3.17
CA LEU A 51 -16.92 -12.36 -3.23
C LEU A 51 -17.16 -13.36 -2.09
N ASP A 52 -16.18 -14.20 -1.79
CA ASP A 52 -16.21 -15.12 -0.65
C ASP A 52 -16.31 -14.34 0.67
N HIS A 53 -15.62 -13.19 0.77
CA HIS A 53 -15.67 -12.35 1.96
C HIS A 53 -17.02 -11.70 2.18
N ILE A 54 -17.63 -11.10 1.15
CA ILE A 54 -18.95 -10.50 1.30
C ILE A 54 -20.06 -11.56 1.49
N SER A 55 -19.86 -12.77 0.96
CA SER A 55 -20.80 -13.89 1.12
C SER A 55 -20.75 -14.52 2.50
N THR A 56 -19.66 -14.31 3.25
CA THR A 56 -19.44 -14.91 4.56
C THR A 56 -19.22 -13.83 5.61
N SER A 57 -20.06 -13.77 6.63
CA SER A 57 -19.95 -12.76 7.69
C SER A 57 -18.63 -12.80 8.50
N ASN A 58 -17.78 -13.82 8.31
CA ASN A 58 -16.60 -14.03 9.15
C ASN A 58 -15.43 -14.78 8.49
N SER A 59 -15.11 -14.52 7.22
CA SER A 59 -13.90 -15.12 6.62
C SER A 59 -12.63 -14.37 7.01
N SER A 60 -11.58 -15.13 7.31
CA SER A 60 -10.22 -14.61 7.45
C SER A 60 -9.58 -14.46 6.07
N ILE A 61 -8.81 -13.39 5.84
CA ILE A 61 -8.00 -13.28 4.63
C ILE A 61 -6.91 -14.37 4.68
N PRO A 62 -6.82 -15.27 3.68
CA PRO A 62 -5.79 -16.30 3.62
C PRO A 62 -4.36 -15.72 3.58
N ILE A 63 -3.36 -16.60 3.66
CA ILE A 63 -1.98 -16.20 3.42
C ILE A 63 -1.83 -15.89 1.93
N MET A 64 -1.43 -14.66 1.63
CA MET A 64 -1.31 -14.11 0.29
C MET A 64 0.00 -13.34 0.19
N THR A 65 0.48 -13.15 -1.04
CA THR A 65 1.61 -12.26 -1.30
C THR A 65 1.24 -10.80 -1.03
N VAL A 66 2.23 -9.94 -0.77
CA VAL A 66 2.03 -8.49 -0.57
C VAL A 66 1.27 -7.88 -1.74
N THR A 67 1.61 -8.29 -2.96
CA THR A 67 0.98 -7.83 -4.20
C THR A 67 -0.50 -8.19 -4.26
N GLU A 68 -0.85 -9.43 -3.93
CA GLU A 68 -2.27 -9.85 -3.94
C GLU A 68 -3.07 -9.14 -2.84
N ILE A 69 -2.49 -8.92 -1.65
CA ILE A 69 -3.15 -8.16 -0.58
C ILE A 69 -3.35 -6.70 -1.00
N ALA A 70 -2.37 -6.10 -1.69
CA ALA A 70 -2.48 -4.75 -2.23
C ALA A 70 -3.58 -4.67 -3.31
N SER A 71 -3.66 -5.64 -4.21
CA SER A 71 -4.75 -5.75 -5.19
C SER A 71 -6.11 -5.91 -4.52
N LEU A 72 -6.19 -6.71 -3.45
CA LEU A 72 -7.41 -6.85 -2.66
C LEU A 72 -7.82 -5.54 -1.99
N LEU A 73 -6.88 -4.79 -1.43
CA LEU A 73 -7.13 -3.48 -0.84
C LEU A 73 -7.68 -2.51 -1.90
N ILE A 74 -7.07 -2.44 -3.08
CA ILE A 74 -7.57 -1.60 -4.20
C ILE A 74 -8.98 -2.02 -4.58
N PHE A 75 -9.24 -3.32 -4.68
CA PHE A 75 -10.56 -3.81 -5.07
C PHE A 75 -11.61 -3.52 -3.99
N ALA A 76 -11.26 -3.66 -2.72
CA ALA A 76 -12.15 -3.33 -1.60
C ALA A 76 -12.47 -1.84 -1.52
N GLU A 77 -11.50 -0.97 -1.80
CA GLU A 77 -11.72 0.48 -1.91
C GLU A 77 -12.59 0.84 -3.11
N PHE A 78 -12.32 0.24 -4.27
CA PHE A 78 -13.14 0.41 -5.48
C PHE A 78 -14.59 0.00 -5.23
N ALA A 79 -14.79 -1.09 -4.49
CA ALA A 79 -16.10 -1.60 -4.12
C ALA A 79 -16.74 -0.82 -2.95
N ILE A 80 -16.00 0.05 -2.24
CA ILE A 80 -16.47 0.75 -1.03
C ILE A 80 -16.87 -0.27 0.06
N CYS A 81 -15.99 -1.22 0.35
CA CYS A 81 -16.19 -2.24 1.38
C CYS A 81 -15.31 -1.99 2.61
N ASP A 82 -15.69 -1.02 3.46
CA ASP A 82 -14.90 -0.57 4.62
C ASP A 82 -14.38 -1.71 5.50
N SER A 83 -15.23 -2.70 5.78
CA SER A 83 -14.87 -3.85 6.61
C SER A 83 -13.71 -4.69 6.04
N LEU A 84 -13.60 -4.76 4.71
CA LEU A 84 -12.53 -5.47 4.03
C LEU A 84 -11.31 -4.58 3.79
N ILE A 85 -11.51 -3.27 3.61
CA ILE A 85 -10.42 -2.27 3.53
C ILE A 85 -9.57 -2.36 4.79
N ASP A 86 -10.18 -2.31 5.98
CA ASP A 86 -9.47 -2.38 7.25
C ASP A 86 -8.72 -3.71 7.41
N LYS A 87 -9.37 -4.83 7.08
CA LYS A 87 -8.75 -6.17 7.15
C LYS A 87 -7.58 -6.30 6.18
N ALA A 88 -7.74 -5.84 4.94
CA ALA A 88 -6.70 -5.89 3.91
C ALA A 88 -5.52 -4.99 4.30
N ARG A 89 -5.77 -3.78 4.80
CA ARG A 89 -4.73 -2.86 5.29
C ARG A 89 -3.97 -3.46 6.48
N ALA A 90 -4.67 -4.00 7.48
CA ALA A 90 -4.03 -4.66 8.61
C ALA A 90 -3.20 -5.88 8.18
N ARG A 91 -3.72 -6.67 7.23
CA ARG A 91 -3.01 -7.83 6.68
C ARG A 91 -1.76 -7.41 5.90
N LEU A 92 -1.86 -6.32 5.14
CA LEU A 92 -0.78 -5.75 4.35
C LEU A 92 0.36 -5.28 5.26
N ILE A 93 0.05 -4.50 6.30
CA ILE A 93 1.02 -4.05 7.31
C ILE A 93 1.67 -5.26 8.01
N GLY A 94 0.87 -6.29 8.33
CA GLY A 94 1.37 -7.53 8.92
C GLY A 94 2.32 -8.30 8.00
N ALA A 95 2.02 -8.38 6.71
CA ALA A 95 2.81 -9.11 5.71
C ALA A 95 4.14 -8.39 5.38
N THR A 96 4.20 -7.07 5.55
CA THR A 96 5.36 -6.25 5.23
C THR A 96 6.21 -5.85 6.44
N LYS A 97 5.93 -6.39 7.63
CA LYS A 97 6.76 -6.15 8.83
C LYS A 97 8.24 -6.45 8.59
N GLU A 98 8.54 -7.50 7.83
CA GLU A 98 9.90 -7.89 7.46
C GLU A 98 10.47 -7.08 6.28
N CYS A 99 9.59 -6.46 5.48
CA CYS A 99 9.94 -5.74 4.25
C CYS A 99 9.30 -4.33 4.21
N PRO A 100 9.57 -3.45 5.19
CA PRO A 100 8.87 -2.17 5.28
C PRO A 100 9.23 -1.18 4.17
N PHE A 101 10.37 -1.36 3.50
CA PHE A 101 10.75 -0.57 2.32
C PHE A 101 9.80 -0.80 1.14
N GLU A 102 9.34 -2.04 0.97
CA GLU A 102 8.32 -2.39 -0.04
C GLU A 102 6.97 -1.78 0.29
N LEU A 103 6.58 -1.75 1.58
CA LEU A 103 5.37 -1.08 2.01
C LEU A 103 5.40 0.42 1.70
N LEU A 104 6.56 1.06 1.89
CA LEU A 104 6.73 2.48 1.57
C LEU A 104 6.67 2.75 0.06
N VAL A 105 7.14 1.82 -0.78
CA VAL A 105 6.96 1.91 -2.25
C VAL A 105 5.48 1.81 -2.60
N LEU A 106 4.78 0.84 -2.04
CA LEU A 106 3.34 0.67 -2.27
C LEU A 106 2.54 1.90 -1.81
N ALA A 107 2.86 2.44 -0.64
CA ALA A 107 2.27 3.68 -0.16
C ALA A 107 2.55 4.86 -1.11
N SER A 108 3.77 4.91 -1.66
CA SER A 108 4.17 5.93 -2.62
C SER A 108 3.48 5.83 -3.97
N ASP A 109 3.18 4.64 -4.45
CA ASP A 109 2.48 4.42 -5.72
C ASP A 109 0.99 4.77 -5.60
N ARG A 110 0.45 4.71 -4.38
CA ARG A 110 -0.95 4.97 -4.06
C ARG A 110 -1.21 6.35 -3.48
N ASP A 111 -0.16 7.14 -3.28
CA ASP A 111 -0.23 8.42 -2.55
C ASP A 111 -0.93 8.25 -1.17
N ASP A 112 -0.70 7.12 -0.49
CA ASP A 112 -1.32 6.78 0.80
C ASP A 112 -0.40 7.20 1.96
N ILE A 113 -0.69 8.36 2.56
CA ILE A 113 0.11 8.92 3.65
C ILE A 113 0.09 8.04 4.90
N GLU A 114 -1.06 7.46 5.24
CA GLU A 114 -1.18 6.69 6.48
C GLU A 114 -0.44 5.36 6.34
N LEU A 115 -0.52 4.71 5.18
CA LEU A 115 0.28 3.51 4.89
C LEU A 115 1.79 3.82 4.90
N ALA A 116 2.18 4.99 4.40
CA ALA A 116 3.57 5.44 4.44
C ALA A 116 4.06 5.61 5.88
N LYS A 117 3.26 6.25 6.74
CA LYS A 117 3.58 6.41 8.15
C LYS A 117 3.69 5.07 8.86
N ASP A 118 2.77 4.14 8.59
CA ASP A 118 2.82 2.80 9.16
C ASP A 118 4.07 2.05 8.70
N ALA A 119 4.45 2.16 7.43
CA ALA A 119 5.72 1.62 6.93
C ALA A 119 6.91 2.21 7.69
N LEU A 120 6.98 3.53 7.81
CA LEU A 120 8.07 4.22 8.51
C LEU A 120 8.17 3.82 9.99
N ARG A 121 7.03 3.65 10.68
CA ARG A 121 6.98 3.24 12.10
C ARG A 121 7.57 1.86 12.36
N VAL A 122 7.49 0.95 11.39
CA VAL A 122 8.07 -0.39 11.51
C VAL A 122 9.47 -0.49 10.91
N MET A 123 9.99 0.56 10.26
CA MET A 123 11.37 0.54 9.75
C MET A 123 12.38 0.59 10.89
N MET A 124 13.25 -0.42 10.96
CA MET A 124 14.32 -0.53 11.94
C MET A 124 15.66 -0.58 11.20
N SER A 125 16.75 -0.35 11.94
CA SER A 125 18.12 -0.44 11.40
C SER A 125 18.37 -1.80 10.73
N ILE A 126 17.87 -2.90 11.31
CA ILE A 126 17.98 -4.26 10.74
C ILE A 126 17.34 -4.35 9.35
N HIS A 127 16.19 -3.73 9.12
CA HIS A 127 15.52 -3.71 7.81
C HIS A 127 16.39 -2.96 6.79
N TYR A 128 17.00 -1.84 7.19
CA TYR A 128 17.91 -1.08 6.32
C TYR A 128 19.15 -1.88 5.95
N HIS A 129 19.76 -2.57 6.92
CA HIS A 129 20.92 -3.42 6.68
C HIS A 129 20.59 -4.60 5.76
N HIS A 130 19.43 -5.23 5.96
CA HIS A 130 18.94 -6.33 5.13
C HIS A 130 18.72 -5.89 3.68
N GLU A 131 17.94 -4.82 3.48
CA GLU A 131 17.56 -4.32 2.15
C GLU A 131 18.78 -3.88 1.33
N PHE A 132 19.66 -3.09 1.95
CA PHE A 132 20.79 -2.49 1.24
C PHE A 132 22.08 -3.32 1.33
N ASN A 133 22.01 -4.53 1.91
CA ASN A 133 23.11 -5.46 2.14
C ASN A 133 24.36 -4.74 2.68
N ILE A 134 24.19 -3.98 3.75
CA ILE A 134 25.30 -3.29 4.41
C ILE A 134 25.91 -4.27 5.40
N SER A 135 26.54 -5.31 4.84
CA SER A 135 27.28 -6.30 5.60
C SER A 135 28.67 -5.74 5.92
N GLY A 136 28.93 -5.46 7.20
CA GLY A 136 30.28 -5.29 7.73
C GLY A 136 30.70 -3.84 8.08
N PRO A 137 31.35 -3.63 9.24
CA PRO A 137 31.86 -2.33 9.68
C PRO A 137 33.10 -1.83 8.90
N HIS A 138 33.59 -2.56 7.88
CA HIS A 138 34.90 -2.30 7.26
C HIS A 138 34.95 -2.21 5.73
N GLU A 139 33.83 -2.33 5.00
CA GLU A 139 33.89 -2.23 3.54
C GLU A 139 33.77 -0.79 3.03
N PHE A 140 34.92 -0.25 2.62
CA PHE A 140 35.15 0.97 1.85
C PHE A 140 34.52 0.95 0.43
N VAL A 141 33.50 0.13 0.18
CA VAL A 141 32.79 0.08 -1.10
C VAL A 141 31.66 1.11 -1.09
N TYR A 142 32.03 2.39 -1.19
CA TYR A 142 31.09 3.50 -1.29
C TYR A 142 30.23 3.44 -2.56
N ASN A 143 30.69 2.77 -3.63
CA ASN A 143 30.03 2.86 -4.93
C ASN A 143 28.77 1.96 -5.05
N HIS A 144 28.83 0.69 -4.63
CA HIS A 144 27.72 -0.26 -4.82
C HIS A 144 26.52 -0.02 -3.89
N LYS A 145 26.76 0.46 -2.67
CA LYS A 145 25.69 0.77 -1.69
C LYS A 145 24.84 1.95 -2.17
N ASN A 146 25.46 2.93 -2.79
CA ASN A 146 24.75 4.07 -3.39
C ASN A 146 23.84 3.63 -4.54
N VAL A 147 24.25 2.65 -5.36
CA VAL A 147 23.41 2.15 -6.47
C VAL A 147 22.10 1.55 -5.95
N LYS A 148 22.13 0.69 -4.93
CA LYS A 148 20.91 0.07 -4.40
C LYS A 148 19.94 1.09 -3.81
N ILE A 149 20.46 2.05 -3.04
CA ILE A 149 19.63 3.09 -2.44
C ILE A 149 19.06 4.02 -3.53
N VAL A 150 19.86 4.40 -4.52
CA VAL A 150 19.38 5.21 -5.65
C VAL A 150 18.28 4.47 -6.41
N ASN A 151 18.46 3.17 -6.69
CA ASN A 151 17.44 2.35 -7.34
C ASN A 151 16.16 2.27 -6.51
N TYR A 152 16.28 2.13 -5.19
CA TYR A 152 15.14 2.17 -4.28
C TYR A 152 14.41 3.51 -4.34
N LEU A 153 15.13 4.63 -4.19
CA LEU A 153 14.54 5.97 -4.25
C LEU A 153 13.88 6.26 -5.58
N GLN A 154 14.38 5.69 -6.69
CA GLN A 154 13.76 5.83 -8.01
C GLN A 154 12.39 5.15 -8.11
N ARG A 155 12.12 4.13 -7.30
CA ARG A 155 10.80 3.48 -7.23
C ARG A 155 9.77 4.38 -6.56
N LEU A 156 10.20 5.24 -5.62
CA LEU A 156 9.32 6.20 -4.97
C LEU A 156 8.89 7.33 -5.93
N SER A 157 7.65 7.79 -5.77
CA SER A 157 7.14 9.01 -6.35
C SER A 157 8.03 10.20 -5.96
N LEU A 158 8.08 11.21 -6.82
CA LEU A 158 8.94 12.36 -6.57
C LEU A 158 8.50 13.12 -5.30
N ALA A 159 7.20 13.22 -5.05
CA ALA A 159 6.65 13.83 -3.84
C ALA A 159 7.08 13.07 -2.58
N PHE A 160 7.04 11.73 -2.60
CA PHE A 160 7.50 10.89 -1.49
C PHE A 160 9.01 11.04 -1.24
N ARG A 161 9.83 11.09 -2.29
CA ARG A 161 11.27 11.35 -2.14
C ARG A 161 11.56 12.67 -1.42
N PHE A 162 10.87 13.74 -1.80
CA PHE A 162 11.03 15.04 -1.15
C PHE A 162 10.51 15.03 0.29
N ALA A 163 9.37 14.40 0.53
CA ALA A 163 8.79 14.24 1.86
C ALA A 163 9.73 13.48 2.80
N LEU A 164 10.26 12.34 2.34
CA LEU A 164 11.19 11.53 3.12
C LEU A 164 12.46 12.31 3.46
N ARG A 165 13.01 13.06 2.50
CA ARG A 165 14.20 13.90 2.71
C ARG A 165 13.94 15.02 3.72
N GLU A 166 12.81 15.70 3.61
CA GLU A 166 12.46 16.79 4.52
C GLU A 166 12.15 16.29 5.93
N ALA A 167 11.39 15.20 6.05
CA ALA A 167 11.11 14.57 7.34
C ALA A 167 12.42 14.11 8.01
N SER A 168 13.35 13.51 7.24
CA SER A 168 14.68 13.12 7.73
C SER A 168 15.50 14.32 8.22
N ARG A 169 15.35 15.49 7.58
CA ARG A 169 16.01 16.74 8.01
C ARG A 169 15.44 17.28 9.31
N ARG A 170 14.12 17.19 9.50
CA ARG A 170 13.39 17.71 10.67
C ARG A 170 13.58 16.87 11.93
N ALA A 171 13.64 15.55 11.78
CA ALA A 171 13.86 14.64 12.89
C ALA A 171 15.20 14.88 13.65
N MET A 172 16.07 15.80 13.17
CA MET A 172 17.34 16.19 13.80
C MET A 172 18.30 15.02 14.12
N GLU A 173 18.09 13.87 13.49
CA GLU A 173 18.86 12.66 13.78
C GLU A 173 20.22 12.62 13.09
N ILE A 174 20.55 13.65 12.31
CA ILE A 174 21.88 13.84 11.73
C ILE A 174 22.78 14.46 12.81
N ARG A 175 23.12 13.70 13.85
CA ARG A 175 24.16 14.10 14.82
C ARG A 175 25.54 13.91 14.18
N GLY A 176 26.12 14.99 13.65
CA GLY A 176 27.55 15.06 13.35
C GLY A 176 27.92 15.82 12.07
N SER A 177 29.17 16.29 11.99
CA SER A 177 29.75 17.04 10.87
C SER A 177 29.91 16.24 9.56
N LYS A 178 29.45 14.99 9.50
CA LYS A 178 29.44 14.15 8.30
C LYS A 178 28.12 14.31 7.55
N TYR A 179 27.83 15.54 7.15
CA TYR A 179 26.69 15.94 6.31
C TYR A 179 26.71 15.35 4.89
N VAL A 180 27.78 14.63 4.52
CA VAL A 180 28.18 14.50 3.12
C VAL A 180 27.18 13.72 2.26
N ASP A 181 26.37 12.82 2.84
CA ASP A 181 25.56 11.93 2.00
C ASP A 181 24.04 12.17 2.04
N GLY A 182 23.49 12.91 3.01
CA GLY A 182 22.04 13.21 3.06
C GLY A 182 21.12 11.97 2.97
N MET A 183 21.65 10.78 3.24
CA MET A 183 20.97 9.50 3.07
C MET A 183 20.09 9.21 4.29
N PRO A 184 18.77 9.09 4.12
CA PRO A 184 17.90 8.53 5.15
C PRO A 184 18.39 7.10 5.45
N GLY A 185 18.48 6.71 6.72
CA GLY A 185 18.70 5.30 7.06
C GLY A 185 20.03 4.93 7.73
N ARG A 186 21.09 5.70 7.50
CA ARG A 186 22.46 5.27 7.88
C ARG A 186 22.81 5.49 9.36
N TYR A 187 22.16 6.43 10.02
CA TYR A 187 22.43 6.83 11.41
C TYR A 187 21.16 6.87 12.25
N LEU A 188 20.19 6.04 11.88
CA LEU A 188 18.90 5.98 12.55
C LEU A 188 19.10 5.50 13.99
N VAL A 189 18.68 6.32 14.94
CA VAL A 189 18.52 5.90 16.32
C VAL A 189 17.31 4.97 16.40
N ASP A 190 17.25 4.00 17.30
CA ASP A 190 16.16 3.01 17.36
C ASP A 190 14.74 3.61 17.52
N HIS A 191 14.61 4.92 17.75
CA HIS A 191 13.34 5.65 17.89
C HIS A 191 12.99 6.58 16.72
N TRP A 192 13.83 6.61 15.67
CA TRP A 192 13.64 7.47 14.51
C TRP A 192 12.31 7.29 13.80
N ALA A 193 11.86 6.04 13.76
CA ALA A 193 10.69 5.60 13.04
C ALA A 193 9.45 6.40 13.45
N ASN A 194 9.33 6.71 14.74
CA ASN A 194 8.19 7.46 15.28
C ASN A 194 8.24 8.93 14.89
N THR A 195 9.36 9.62 15.16
CA THR A 195 9.50 11.04 14.82
C THR A 195 9.42 11.28 13.31
N LEU A 196 10.05 10.41 12.52
CA LEU A 196 10.00 10.51 11.07
C LEU A 196 8.61 10.27 10.52
N ALA A 197 7.89 9.25 11.01
CA ALA A 197 6.54 8.97 10.58
C ALA A 197 5.59 10.12 10.93
N ASP A 198 5.70 10.69 12.13
CA ASP A 198 4.82 11.78 12.56
C ASP A 198 5.06 13.07 11.76
N ASP A 199 6.30 13.34 11.36
CA ASP A 199 6.67 14.47 10.50
C ASP A 199 6.46 14.23 8.99
N PHE A 200 6.10 13.01 8.60
CA PHE A 200 5.96 12.63 7.20
C PHE A 200 4.69 13.23 6.58
N GLU A 201 4.90 14.18 5.67
CA GLU A 201 3.82 14.86 4.95
C GLU A 201 4.25 15.12 3.50
N PHE A 202 3.62 14.42 2.54
CA PHE A 202 3.95 14.53 1.11
C PHE A 202 3.01 15.45 0.32
N THR A 203 1.83 15.76 0.86
CA THR A 203 0.78 16.57 0.21
C THR A 203 1.26 17.98 -0.17
N LYS A 204 2.22 18.54 0.57
CA LYS A 204 2.86 19.82 0.24
C LYS A 204 3.67 19.80 -1.06
N TYR A 205 4.04 18.61 -1.56
CA TYR A 205 4.82 18.43 -2.78
C TYR A 205 3.99 17.99 -4.00
N THR A 206 2.77 17.48 -3.81
CA THR A 206 1.92 17.05 -4.93
C THR A 206 1.45 18.22 -5.78
N ARG A 207 1.17 19.38 -5.19
CA ARG A 207 0.74 20.58 -5.92
C ARG A 207 1.83 21.22 -6.77
N ALA A 208 3.10 20.93 -6.48
CA ALA A 208 4.24 21.52 -7.17
C ALA A 208 4.65 20.74 -8.43
N ILE A 209 4.13 19.52 -8.59
CA ILE A 209 4.51 18.61 -9.67
C ILE A 209 3.26 18.32 -10.49
N PRO A 210 3.16 18.74 -11.76
CA PRO A 210 2.02 18.38 -12.59
C PRO A 210 1.92 16.84 -12.66
N PRO A 211 0.70 16.27 -12.66
CA PRO A 211 0.52 14.82 -12.71
C PRO A 211 1.19 14.28 -13.97
N ILE A 212 2.35 13.64 -13.79
CA ILE A 212 2.96 12.84 -14.82
C ILE A 212 2.11 11.59 -14.88
N HIS A 213 1.35 11.41 -15.95
CA HIS A 213 0.68 10.14 -16.24
C HIS A 213 1.77 9.07 -16.32
N ARG A 214 2.07 8.43 -15.20
CA ARG A 214 2.82 7.18 -15.23
C ARG A 214 1.85 6.16 -15.84
N PRO A 215 2.20 5.48 -16.93
CA PRO A 215 1.46 4.27 -17.29
C PRO A 215 1.44 3.41 -16.03
N VAL A 216 0.29 2.82 -15.69
CA VAL A 216 0.18 1.87 -14.57
C VAL A 216 1.29 0.85 -14.79
N GLN A 217 2.39 0.98 -14.05
CA GLN A 217 3.49 0.06 -14.19
C GLN A 217 2.98 -1.23 -13.59
N THR A 218 2.70 -2.23 -14.44
CA THR A 218 2.56 -3.60 -13.99
C THR A 218 3.82 -3.91 -13.19
N ILE A 219 3.69 -4.03 -11.87
CA ILE A 219 4.82 -4.23 -10.98
C ILE A 219 5.31 -5.66 -11.23
N TYR A 220 6.37 -5.80 -12.02
CA TYR A 220 7.06 -7.08 -12.19
C TYR A 220 7.91 -7.34 -10.95
N PHE A 221 7.36 -8.07 -9.99
CA PHE A 221 8.13 -8.60 -8.88
C PHE A 221 8.94 -9.80 -9.38
N TRP A 222 10.27 -9.68 -9.31
CA TRP A 222 11.18 -10.79 -9.58
C TRP A 222 11.03 -11.81 -8.45
N THR A 223 10.43 -12.96 -8.74
CA THR A 223 10.53 -14.15 -7.89
C THR A 223 11.94 -14.70 -8.01
N GLN A 224 12.67 -14.76 -6.89
CA GLN A 224 13.95 -15.47 -6.77
C GLN A 224 13.71 -16.96 -6.53
#